data_AF-A0A916IGZ9-F1
#
_entry.id   AF-A0A916IGZ9-F1
#
_cell.length_a   1.000
_cell.length_b   1.000
_cell.length_c   1.000
_cell.angle_alpha   90.00
_cell.angle_beta   90.00
_cell.angle_gamma   90.00
#
_symmetry.space_group_name_H-M   'P 1'
#
loop_
_entity.id
_entity.type
_entity.pdbx_description
1 polymer ?
#
loop_
_entity_poly.entity_id
_entity_poly.type
_entity_poly.pdbx_seq_one_letter_code
_entity_poly.pdbx_strand_id
1 'polypeptide(L)' 'MTTAARAAALHAEAKACAKTPRSIELEQRHGAHNYHPLPVVLTRGEGVHLFDEQGRRYLDMMSAYSAVSFGHSHPALVA' A
#
# COMPACT_ATOMS: atom_id res chain seq x y z
N MET A 1 9.79 4.12 -27.61
CA MET A 1 8.65 3.83 -26.72
C MET A 1 8.79 4.69 -25.48
N THR A 2 7.85 5.61 -25.25
CA THR A 2 7.93 6.60 -24.18
C THR A 2 7.70 5.96 -22.81
N THR A 3 8.42 6.44 -21.79
CA THR A 3 8.45 5.94 -20.41
C THR A 3 7.06 5.79 -19.77
N ALA A 4 6.10 6.62 -20.19
CA ALA A 4 4.71 6.59 -19.74
C ALA A 4 3.97 5.30 -20.13
N ALA A 5 4.23 4.74 -21.32
CA ALA A 5 3.58 3.50 -21.76
C ALA A 5 4.04 2.29 -20.93
N ARG A 6 5.30 2.30 -20.47
CA ARG A 6 5.86 1.25 -19.61
C ARG A 6 5.31 1.31 -18.19
N ALA A 7 5.11 2.51 -17.63
CA ALA A 7 4.51 2.69 -16.31
C ALA A 7 3.04 2.24 -16.27
N ALA A 8 2.27 2.58 -17.31
CA ALA A 8 0.88 2.13 -17.44
C ALA A 8 0.76 0.61 -17.60
N ALA A 9 1.66 -0.02 -18.36
CA ALA A 9 1.71 -1.48 -18.51
C ALA A 9 2.04 -2.18 -17.18
N LEU A 10 3.02 -1.69 -16.43
CA LEU A 10 3.35 -2.21 -15.10
C LEU A 10 2.20 -2.06 -14.10
N HIS A 11 1.46 -0.94 -14.15
CA HIS A 11 0.26 -0.73 -13.35
C HIS A 11 -0.85 -1.71 -13.71
N ALA A 12 -1.07 -1.97 -14.99
CA ALA A 12 -2.04 -2.93 -15.48
C ALA A 12 -1.66 -4.38 -15.10
N GLU A 13 -0.39 -4.76 -15.22
CA GLU A 13 0.12 -6.08 -14.82
C GLU A 13 -0.01 -6.32 -13.30
N ALA A 14 0.29 -5.30 -12.48
CA ALA A 14 0.09 -5.38 -11.03
C ALA A 14 -1.39 -5.52 -10.63
N LYS A 15 -2.30 -4.93 -11.43
CA LYS A 15 -3.75 -4.97 -11.21
C LYS A 15 -4.39 -6.29 -11.67
N ALA A 16 -3.83 -6.93 -12.69
CA ALA A 16 -4.40 -8.13 -13.32
C ALA A 16 -4.10 -9.45 -12.58
N CYS A 17 -3.07 -9.50 -11.72
CA CYS A 17 -2.60 -10.73 -11.09
C CYS A 17 -3.17 -10.97 -9.67
N ALA A 18 -3.66 -9.93 -8.99
CA ALA A 18 -4.02 -10.02 -7.58
C ALA A 18 -5.49 -10.42 -7.38
N LYS A 19 -5.73 -11.63 -6.87
CA LYS A 19 -6.99 -11.94 -6.16
C LYS A 19 -7.18 -10.90 -5.07
N THR A 20 -8.42 -10.47 -4.84
CA THR A 20 -8.75 -9.60 -3.71
C THR A 20 -8.23 -10.25 -2.42
N PRO A 21 -7.36 -9.56 -1.65
CA PRO A 21 -6.90 -10.05 -0.38
C PRO A 21 -8.07 -10.42 0.53
N ARG A 22 -7.95 -11.53 1.25
CA ARG A 22 -8.95 -11.95 2.25
C ARG A 22 -9.25 -10.84 3.26
N SER A 23 -8.26 -10.02 3.60
CA SER A 23 -8.41 -8.88 4.50
C SER A 23 -9.39 -7.82 3.96
N ILE A 24 -9.39 -7.57 2.65
CA ILE A 24 -10.36 -6.65 2.02
C ILE A 24 -11.77 -7.26 2.08
N GLU A 25 -11.92 -8.57 1.83
CA GLU A 25 -13.23 -9.24 1.93
C GLU A 25 -13.79 -9.17 3.36
N LEU A 26 -12.94 -9.35 4.37
CA LEU A 26 -13.31 -9.23 5.77
C LEU A 26 -13.70 -7.78 6.13
N GLU A 27 -12.95 -6.79 5.67
CA GLU A 27 -13.27 -5.38 5.87
C GLU A 27 -14.60 -5.00 5.20
N GLN A 28 -14.85 -5.46 3.96
CA GLN A 28 -16.12 -5.22 3.27
C GLN A 28 -17.32 -5.84 3.98
N ARG A 29 -17.13 -7.00 4.61
CA ARG A 29 -18.20 -7.72 5.32
C ARG A 29 -18.54 -7.12 6.69
N HIS A 30 -17.54 -6.58 7.38
CA HIS A 30 -17.65 -6.22 8.79
C HIS A 30 -17.48 -4.72 9.08
N GLY A 31 -16.86 -3.96 8.18
CA GLY A 31 -16.63 -2.52 8.30
C GLY A 31 -17.72 -1.68 7.64
N ALA A 32 -17.84 -0.42 8.08
CA ALA A 32 -18.70 0.55 7.42
C ALA A 32 -18.09 1.00 6.08
N HIS A 33 -18.93 1.27 5.07
CA HIS A 33 -18.49 1.65 3.73
C HIS A 33 -18.35 3.18 3.55
N ASN A 34 -17.52 3.81 4.39
CA ASN A 34 -17.29 5.26 4.37
C ASN A 34 -15.95 5.68 3.72
N TYR A 35 -15.14 4.72 3.29
CA TYR A 35 -13.88 4.96 2.56
C TYR A 35 -13.85 4.19 1.23
N HIS A 36 -13.01 4.66 0.30
CA HIS A 36 -12.71 3.99 -0.96
C HIS A 36 -11.18 3.81 -1.11
N PRO A 37 -10.58 2.85 -0.39
CA PRO A 37 -9.13 2.67 -0.36
C PRO A 37 -8.60 2.09 -1.68
N LEU A 38 -7.30 2.29 -1.93
CA LEU A 38 -6.59 1.54 -2.97
C LEU A 38 -6.63 0.04 -2.64
N PRO A 39 -6.71 -0.85 -3.65
CA PRO A 39 -6.81 -2.30 -3.44
C PRO A 39 -5.44 -2.91 -3.07
N VAL A 40 -4.86 -2.46 -1.95
CA VAL A 40 -3.58 -2.91 -1.41
C VAL A 40 -3.72 -3.09 0.10
N VAL A 41 -3.18 -4.19 0.62
CA VAL A 41 -3.17 -4.48 2.07
C VAL A 41 -1.74 -4.42 2.55
N LEU A 42 -1.41 -3.37 3.29
CA LEU A 42 -0.08 -3.13 3.83
C LEU A 42 0.08 -3.86 5.17
N THR A 43 1.18 -4.58 5.35
CA THR A 43 1.44 -5.39 6.55
C THR A 43 2.62 -4.90 7.37
N ARG A 44 3.52 -4.10 6.77
CA ARG A 44 4.70 -3.54 7.45
C ARG A 44 5.09 -2.19 6.87
N GLY A 45 5.57 -1.29 7.71
CA GLY A 45 6.20 -0.02 7.32
C GLY A 45 7.54 0.18 8.02
N GLU A 46 8.53 0.66 7.29
CA GLU A 46 9.88 0.96 7.79
C GLU A 46 10.49 2.14 7.02
N GLY A 47 10.78 3.22 7.71
CA GLY A 47 11.29 4.45 7.10
C GLY A 47 10.32 4.97 6.02
N VAL A 48 10.79 5.08 4.79
CA VAL A 48 9.98 5.55 3.63
C VAL A 48 9.26 4.40 2.90
N HIS A 49 9.39 3.17 3.37
CA HIS A 49 8.91 1.98 2.66
C HIS A 49 7.73 1.32 3.36
N LEU A 50 6.82 0.81 2.53
CA LEU A 50 5.68 -0.01 2.91
C LEU A 50 5.78 -1.37 2.23
N PHE A 51 5.25 -2.40 2.88
CA PHE A 51 5.26 -3.77 2.37
C PHE A 51 3.85 -4.33 2.42
N ASP A 52 3.42 -5.01 1.36
CA ASP A 52 2.14 -5.73 1.37
C ASP A 52 2.28 -7.16 1.89
N GLU A 53 1.17 -7.89 1.95
CA GLU A 53 1.13 -9.28 2.38
C GLU A 53 1.89 -10.26 1.45
N GLN A 54 2.17 -9.87 0.20
CA GLN A 54 3.00 -10.63 -0.74
C GLN A 54 4.48 -10.23 -0.67
N GLY A 55 4.86 -9.33 0.25
CA GLY A 55 6.21 -8.83 0.42
C GLY A 55 6.65 -7.83 -0.65
N ARG A 56 5.74 -7.34 -1.51
CA ARG A 56 6.06 -6.28 -2.47
C ARG A 56 6.35 -5.00 -1.69
N ARG A 57 7.43 -4.32 -2.07
CA ARG A 57 7.88 -3.08 -1.43
C ARG A 57 7.46 -1.87 -2.25
N TYR A 58 6.90 -0.89 -1.55
CA TYR A 58 6.41 0.36 -2.10
C TYR A 58 7.19 1.53 -1.49
N LEU A 59 7.35 2.60 -2.27
CA LEU A 59 7.75 3.91 -1.75
C LEU A 59 6.49 4.63 -1.30
N ASP A 60 6.43 5.04 -0.03
CA ASP A 60 5.30 5.82 0.49
C ASP A 60 5.44 7.29 0.08
N MET A 61 4.55 7.74 -0.79
CA MET A 61 4.47 9.14 -1.25
C MET A 61 3.30 9.90 -0.63
N MET A 62 2.62 9.30 0.35
CA MET A 62 1.50 9.88 1.07
C MET A 62 1.88 10.21 2.52
N SER A 63 2.75 9.40 3.12
CA SER A 63 3.24 9.54 4.50
C SER A 63 2.10 9.68 5.53
N ALA A 64 1.01 8.93 5.31
CA ALA A 64 -0.22 8.99 6.11
C ALA A 64 -0.68 10.44 6.41
N TYR A 65 -0.74 11.30 5.39
CA TYR A 65 -1.04 12.73 5.54
C TYR A 65 -0.06 13.44 6.48
N SER A 66 1.23 13.18 6.30
CA SER A 66 2.35 13.67 7.14
C SER A 66 2.42 13.13 8.58
N ALA A 67 1.54 12.22 8.99
CA ALA A 67 1.60 11.64 10.33
C ALA A 67 2.91 10.86 10.60
N VAL A 68 3.54 10.34 9.54
CA VAL A 68 4.80 9.59 9.61
C VAL A 68 5.95 10.32 8.92
N SER A 69 6.06 11.65 9.09
CA SER A 69 7.15 12.45 8.50
C SER A 69 8.56 11.99 8.93
N PHE A 70 8.71 11.37 10.10
CA PHE A 70 9.98 10.78 10.55
C PHE A 70 10.25 9.38 9.97
N GLY A 71 9.31 8.84 9.19
CA GLY A 71 9.32 7.49 8.67
C GLY A 71 8.51 6.51 9.53
N HIS A 72 7.99 5.47 8.87
CA HIS A 72 7.27 4.39 9.52
C HIS A 72 8.17 3.64 10.51
N SER A 73 7.63 3.28 11.68
CA SER A 73 8.31 2.50 12.71
C SER A 73 9.68 3.06 13.15
N HIS A 74 9.80 4.39 13.23
CA HIS A 74 11.06 5.05 13.58
C HIS A 74 11.58 4.56 14.95
N PRO A 75 12.78 3.96 15.06
CA PRO A 75 13.24 3.28 16.27
C PRO A 75 13.25 4.16 17.52
N ALA A 76 13.63 5.43 17.38
CA ALA A 76 13.66 6.36 18.51
C ALA A 76 12.27 6.81 19.00
N LEU A 77 11.22 6.62 18.18
CA LEU A 77 9.84 6.98 18.54
C LEU A 77 9.04 5.79 19.09
N VAL A 78 9.45 4.56 18.77
CA VAL A 78 8.77 3.32 19.17
C VAL A 78 9.45 2.68 20.41
N ALA A 79 10.60 3.19 20.83
CA ALA A 79 11.39 2.69 21.97
C ALA A 79 10.65 2.69 23.31
#